data_AF-A0AAN7W8C3-F1
#
_entry.id   AF-A0AAN7W8C3-F1
#
_cell.length_a   1.000
_cell.length_b   1.000
_cell.length_c   1.000
_cell.angle_alpha   90.00
_cell.angle_beta   90.00
_cell.angle_gamma   90.00
#
_symmetry.space_group_name_H-M   'P 1'
#
loop_
_entity.id
_entity.type
_entity.pdbx_description
1 polymer ?
#
loop_
_entity_poly.entity_id
_entity_poly.type
_entity_poly.pdbx_seq_one_letter_code
_entity_poly.pdbx_strand_id
1 'polypeptide(L)'
;MKAQKEVKKLNMWHWCSIKSFVNNNGSHETSVIGPVNWNEKFMEPAVKGVIKPNWRSLELISRGRFNELEANLNVMLYGIYEELAKKPDVAALPMGRFAEVIHGQIAGMRASLRTHSDTYFKDLANIKMYATQDRDQGYFTEAMSKCYSDCQEDGGPGYKSRVLTRFDQIVSLQGPASPFTILGERIAADVSKNAQKCALALLEDFDQTLNTIRKNFDAMIAQRDPDPTEEPIREELRIYMLAKQGSVQEIREKLEVIQNKDEYKK
;
A
#
# COMPACT_ATOMS: atom_id res chain seq x y z
N MET A 1 23.81 2.44 -19.33
CA MET A 1 24.26 3.51 -20.25
C MET A 1 24.06 4.95 -19.75
N LYS A 2 22.92 5.33 -19.12
CA LYS A 2 22.73 6.72 -18.61
C LYS A 2 23.34 6.97 -17.22
N ALA A 3 23.16 6.06 -16.25
CA ALA A 3 23.80 6.17 -14.91
C ALA A 3 25.34 6.16 -14.99
N GLN A 4 25.92 5.34 -15.87
CA GLN A 4 27.36 5.32 -16.13
C GLN A 4 27.91 6.69 -16.61
N LYS A 5 27.11 7.51 -17.31
CA LYS A 5 27.53 8.86 -17.70
C LYS A 5 27.73 9.74 -16.47
N GLU A 6 26.89 9.58 -15.45
CA GLU A 6 27.06 10.29 -14.18
C GLU A 6 28.30 9.81 -13.43
N VAL A 7 28.59 8.50 -13.42
CA VAL A 7 29.85 7.97 -12.86
C VAL A 7 31.08 8.58 -13.54
N LYS A 8 31.07 8.72 -14.88
CA LYS A 8 32.18 9.35 -15.61
C LYS A 8 32.43 10.81 -15.20
N LYS A 9 31.37 11.57 -14.89
CA LYS A 9 31.51 12.97 -14.41
C LYS A 9 32.22 13.05 -13.06
N LEU A 10 32.13 12.01 -12.23
CA LEU A 10 32.84 11.95 -10.96
C LEU A 10 34.37 11.94 -11.14
N ASN A 11 34.87 11.59 -12.32
CA ASN A 11 36.30 11.65 -12.60
C ASN A 11 36.86 13.09 -12.58
N MET A 12 36.02 14.12 -12.65
CA MET A 12 36.46 15.51 -12.50
C MET A 12 36.70 15.91 -11.03
N TRP A 13 36.20 15.11 -10.07
CA TRP A 13 36.27 15.45 -8.66
C TRP A 13 37.63 15.04 -8.06
N HIS A 14 38.10 15.82 -7.10
CA HIS A 14 39.31 15.48 -6.36
C HIS A 14 39.07 14.23 -5.50
N TRP A 15 40.10 13.41 -5.31
CA TRP A 15 39.97 12.13 -4.60
C TRP A 15 39.50 12.30 -3.15
N CYS A 16 39.89 13.40 -2.47
CA CYS A 16 39.39 13.73 -1.13
C CYS A 16 37.87 13.90 -1.13
N SER A 17 37.33 14.62 -2.11
CA SER A 17 35.88 14.81 -2.24
C SER A 17 35.19 13.48 -2.46
N ILE A 18 35.73 12.64 -3.35
CA ILE A 18 35.19 11.29 -3.60
C ILE A 18 35.13 10.48 -2.31
N LYS A 19 36.20 10.52 -1.51
CA LYS A 19 36.24 9.85 -0.21
C LYS A 19 35.18 10.39 0.75
N SER A 20 34.95 11.70 0.78
CA SER A 20 33.87 12.30 1.58
C SER A 20 32.48 11.84 1.14
N PHE A 21 32.20 11.76 -0.16
CA PHE A 21 30.92 11.21 -0.64
C PHE A 21 30.76 9.74 -0.26
N VAL A 22 31.80 8.92 -0.43
CA VAL A 22 31.78 7.50 -0.06
C VAL A 22 31.51 7.29 1.43
N ASN A 23 32.16 8.08 2.29
CA ASN A 23 31.95 8.01 3.74
C ASN A 23 30.54 8.45 4.17
N ASN A 24 29.83 9.18 3.31
CA ASN A 24 28.49 9.70 3.56
C ASN A 24 27.47 9.08 2.57
N ASN A 25 27.68 7.84 2.13
CA ASN A 25 26.76 7.06 1.29
C ASN A 25 26.26 7.78 0.02
N GLY A 26 27.12 8.61 -0.57
CA GLY A 26 26.83 9.35 -1.79
C GLY A 26 26.27 10.75 -1.57
N SER A 27 26.12 11.21 -0.34
CA SER A 27 25.66 12.56 0.01
C SER A 27 26.81 13.41 0.56
N HIS A 28 27.09 14.57 -0.02
CA HIS A 28 28.07 15.49 0.54
C HIS A 28 27.82 16.92 0.09
N GLU A 29 28.10 17.87 0.98
CA GLU A 29 28.02 19.29 0.69
C GLU A 29 29.41 19.90 0.55
N THR A 30 29.58 20.71 -0.49
CA THR A 30 30.80 21.49 -0.70
C THR A 30 30.46 22.96 -0.75
N SER A 31 31.37 23.84 -0.32
CA SER A 31 31.15 25.29 -0.34
C SER A 31 30.93 25.88 -1.73
N VAL A 32 31.37 25.20 -2.79
CA VAL A 32 31.29 25.68 -4.18
C VAL A 32 30.05 25.15 -4.91
N ILE A 33 29.68 23.88 -4.71
CA ILE A 33 28.61 23.21 -5.47
C ILE A 33 27.33 23.08 -4.63
N GLY A 34 27.41 23.29 -3.32
CA GLY A 34 26.31 23.06 -2.38
C GLY A 34 26.08 21.57 -2.12
N PRO A 35 24.90 21.20 -1.60
CA PRO A 35 24.56 19.81 -1.29
C PRO A 35 24.37 18.99 -2.58
N VAL A 36 25.03 17.85 -2.66
CA VAL A 36 24.96 16.91 -3.79
C VAL A 36 24.67 15.51 -3.28
N ASN A 37 23.77 14.80 -3.97
CA ASN A 37 23.54 13.38 -3.79
C ASN A 37 23.80 12.62 -5.10
N TRP A 38 24.78 11.71 -5.11
CA TRP A 38 25.14 10.92 -6.30
C TRP A 38 24.10 9.87 -6.65
N ASN A 39 23.46 9.25 -5.67
CA ASN A 39 22.44 8.25 -5.92
C ASN A 39 21.24 8.84 -6.65
N GLU A 40 20.81 10.07 -6.29
CA GLU A 40 19.78 10.79 -7.03
C GLU A 40 20.19 11.04 -8.49
N LYS A 41 21.47 11.35 -8.76
CA LYS A 41 21.99 11.48 -10.13
C LYS A 41 21.96 10.14 -10.87
N PHE A 42 22.36 9.05 -10.22
CA PHE A 42 22.33 7.71 -10.82
C PHE A 42 20.91 7.26 -11.15
N MET A 43 19.94 7.57 -10.28
CA MET A 43 18.54 7.20 -10.43
C MET A 43 17.75 8.12 -11.36
N GLU A 44 18.20 9.35 -11.62
CA GLU A 44 17.46 10.35 -12.39
C GLU A 44 16.84 9.79 -13.70
N PRO A 45 17.53 8.96 -14.51
CA PRO A 45 16.94 8.33 -15.69
C PRO A 45 15.77 7.41 -15.37
N ALA A 46 15.86 6.59 -14.32
CA ALA A 46 14.80 5.68 -13.89
C ALA A 46 13.61 6.46 -13.30
N VAL A 47 13.90 7.47 -12.49
CA VAL A 47 12.89 8.35 -11.90
C VAL A 47 12.06 9.06 -12.99
N LYS A 48 12.73 9.67 -13.98
CA LYS A 48 12.05 10.39 -15.06
C LYS A 48 11.40 9.47 -16.09
N GLY A 49 12.04 8.35 -16.41
CA GLY A 49 11.61 7.46 -17.50
C GLY A 49 10.58 6.40 -17.10
N VAL A 50 10.59 5.98 -15.83
CA VAL A 50 9.78 4.84 -15.37
C VAL A 50 8.95 5.19 -14.16
N ILE A 51 9.56 5.69 -13.08
CA ILE A 51 8.84 5.84 -11.81
C ILE A 51 7.77 6.93 -11.91
N LYS A 52 8.15 8.17 -12.22
CA LYS A 52 7.20 9.30 -12.26
C LYS A 52 6.04 9.09 -13.26
N PRO A 53 6.26 8.62 -14.50
CA PRO A 53 5.17 8.38 -15.44
C PRO A 53 4.19 7.31 -14.96
N ASN A 54 4.69 6.18 -14.44
CA ASN A 54 3.84 5.08 -14.00
C ASN A 54 3.16 5.36 -12.65
N TRP A 55 3.74 6.24 -11.82
CA TRP A 55 3.18 6.59 -10.51
C TRP A 55 1.79 7.22 -10.62
N ARG A 56 1.59 8.09 -11.62
CA ARG A 56 0.28 8.70 -11.85
C ARG A 56 -0.77 7.65 -12.23
N SER A 57 -0.39 6.68 -13.06
CA SER A 57 -1.28 5.58 -13.43
C SER A 57 -1.64 4.73 -12.22
N LEU A 58 -0.68 4.42 -11.34
CA LEU A 58 -0.93 3.73 -10.08
C LEU A 58 -1.93 4.50 -9.21
N GLU A 59 -1.71 5.80 -9.00
CA GLU A 59 -2.61 6.65 -8.21
C GLU A 59 -4.04 6.66 -8.80
N LEU A 60 -4.19 6.76 -10.12
CA LEU A 60 -5.48 6.77 -10.80
C LEU A 60 -6.20 5.41 -10.68
N ILE A 61 -5.48 4.31 -10.89
CA ILE A 61 -6.05 2.96 -10.75
C ILE A 61 -6.52 2.75 -9.30
N SER A 62 -5.69 3.09 -8.31
CA SER A 62 -6.06 2.94 -6.90
C SER A 62 -7.28 3.78 -6.54
N ARG A 63 -7.38 5.03 -7.01
CA ARG A 63 -8.58 5.87 -6.81
C ARG A 63 -9.82 5.24 -7.43
N GLY A 64 -9.71 4.72 -8.65
CA GLY A 64 -10.78 3.99 -9.32
C GLY A 64 -11.28 2.80 -8.50
N ARG A 65 -10.37 2.03 -7.91
CA ARG A 65 -10.71 0.89 -7.04
C ARG A 65 -11.42 1.30 -5.75
N PHE A 66 -11.01 2.40 -5.11
CA PHE A 66 -11.74 2.91 -3.94
C PHE A 66 -13.16 3.35 -4.29
N ASN A 67 -13.33 4.05 -5.43
CA ASN A 67 -14.67 4.47 -5.89
C ASN A 67 -15.56 3.26 -6.22
N GLU A 68 -15.00 2.24 -6.87
CA GLU A 68 -15.71 0.98 -7.17
C GLU A 68 -16.10 0.25 -5.88
N LEU A 69 -15.19 0.18 -4.90
CA LEU A 69 -15.47 -0.41 -3.60
C LEU A 69 -16.58 0.35 -2.86
N GLU A 70 -16.56 1.69 -2.87
CA GLU A 70 -17.62 2.50 -2.28
C GLU A 70 -18.98 2.21 -2.90
N ALA A 71 -19.04 2.17 -4.24
CA ALA A 71 -20.28 1.89 -4.97
C ALA A 71 -20.81 0.49 -4.62
N ASN A 72 -19.95 -0.52 -4.62
CA ASN A 72 -20.33 -1.90 -4.31
C ASN A 72 -20.80 -2.06 -2.86
N LEU A 73 -20.13 -1.41 -1.90
CA LEU A 73 -20.53 -1.41 -0.50
C LEU A 73 -21.91 -0.77 -0.32
N ASN A 74 -22.15 0.38 -0.97
CA ASN A 74 -23.45 1.04 -0.93
C ASN A 74 -24.55 0.12 -1.47
N VAL A 75 -24.35 -0.48 -2.65
CA VAL A 75 -25.32 -1.41 -3.25
C VAL A 75 -25.57 -2.60 -2.35
N MET A 76 -24.53 -3.18 -1.75
CA MET A 76 -24.68 -4.34 -0.87
C MET A 76 -25.49 -4.00 0.38
N LEU A 77 -25.16 -2.90 1.07
CA LEU A 77 -25.82 -2.51 2.32
C LEU A 77 -27.27 -2.06 2.08
N TYR A 78 -27.54 -1.32 1.00
CA TYR A 78 -28.92 -1.00 0.60
C TYR A 78 -29.70 -2.25 0.18
N GLY A 79 -29.06 -3.17 -0.54
CA GLY A 79 -29.66 -4.43 -0.97
C GLY A 79 -30.14 -5.29 0.20
N ILE A 80 -29.43 -5.27 1.34
CA ILE A 80 -29.90 -5.93 2.57
C ILE A 80 -31.28 -5.39 2.97
N TYR A 81 -31.45 -4.07 3.03
CA TYR A 81 -32.74 -3.48 3.38
C TYR A 81 -33.84 -3.80 2.35
N GLU A 82 -33.55 -3.64 1.05
CA GLU A 82 -34.54 -3.88 -0.01
C GLU A 82 -35.01 -5.33 -0.07
N GLU A 83 -34.09 -6.29 0.04
CA GLU A 83 -34.44 -7.72 0.03
C GLU A 83 -35.27 -8.11 1.25
N LEU A 84 -34.98 -7.50 2.41
CA LEU A 84 -35.76 -7.72 3.61
C LEU A 84 -37.16 -7.11 3.50
N ALA A 85 -37.27 -5.86 3.05
CA ALA A 85 -38.55 -5.16 2.93
C ALA A 85 -39.53 -5.80 1.93
N LYS A 86 -39.04 -6.58 0.95
CA LYS A 86 -39.88 -7.33 -0.01
C LYS A 86 -40.53 -8.57 0.61
N LYS A 87 -40.07 -9.05 1.76
CA LYS A 87 -40.64 -10.24 2.38
C LYS A 87 -42.00 -9.90 3.02
N PRO A 88 -43.10 -10.59 2.65
CA PRO A 88 -44.42 -10.33 3.24
C PRO A 88 -44.40 -10.43 4.78
N ASP A 89 -43.51 -11.27 5.27
CA ASP A 89 -43.41 -11.67 6.67
C ASP A 89 -42.72 -10.64 7.57
N VAL A 90 -42.07 -9.61 7.01
CA VAL A 90 -41.50 -8.51 7.79
C VAL A 90 -42.45 -7.31 7.91
N ALA A 91 -43.66 -7.38 7.36
CA ALA A 91 -44.64 -6.29 7.38
C ALA A 91 -44.98 -5.81 8.81
N ALA A 92 -44.79 -6.68 9.80
CA ALA A 92 -45.08 -6.42 11.21
C ALA A 92 -43.85 -5.91 12.00
N LEU A 93 -42.66 -5.91 11.40
CA LEU A 93 -41.42 -5.43 12.00
C LEU A 93 -41.28 -3.89 11.87
N PRO A 94 -40.58 -3.22 12.81
CA PRO A 94 -40.34 -1.77 12.75
C PRO A 94 -39.27 -1.42 11.69
N MET A 95 -39.55 -1.69 10.42
CA MET A 95 -38.62 -1.52 9.30
C MET A 95 -38.11 -0.08 9.13
N GLY A 96 -38.87 0.93 9.57
CA GLY A 96 -38.41 2.33 9.59
C GLY A 96 -37.19 2.54 10.48
N ARG A 97 -37.17 1.95 11.69
CA ARG A 97 -35.99 2.02 12.59
C ARG A 97 -34.81 1.24 12.02
N PHE A 98 -35.08 0.11 11.37
CA PHE A 98 -34.04 -0.66 10.69
C PHE A 98 -33.40 0.12 9.53
N ALA A 99 -34.21 0.84 8.75
CA ALA A 99 -33.73 1.71 7.67
C ALA A 99 -32.77 2.79 8.21
N GLU A 100 -33.10 3.42 9.35
CA GLU A 100 -32.22 4.39 10.01
C GLU A 100 -30.88 3.77 10.42
N VAL A 101 -30.90 2.55 10.97
CA VAL A 101 -29.68 1.80 11.30
C VAL A 101 -28.85 1.53 10.04
N ILE A 102 -29.46 1.02 8.96
CA ILE A 102 -28.76 0.75 7.69
C ILE A 102 -28.14 2.04 7.12
N HIS A 103 -28.89 3.15 7.12
CA HIS A 103 -28.36 4.44 6.68
C HIS A 103 -27.18 4.91 7.54
N GLY A 104 -27.26 4.76 8.86
CA GLY A 104 -26.17 5.06 9.78
C GLY A 104 -24.93 4.22 9.51
N GLN A 105 -25.12 2.91 9.25
CA GLN A 105 -24.03 2.00 8.90
C GLN A 105 -23.39 2.34 7.54
N ILE A 106 -24.18 2.70 6.54
CA ILE A 106 -23.67 3.17 5.24
C ILE A 106 -22.83 4.44 5.41
N ALA A 107 -23.33 5.41 6.18
CA ALA A 107 -22.59 6.64 6.46
C ALA A 107 -21.27 6.35 7.20
N GLY A 108 -21.30 5.45 8.18
CA GLY A 108 -20.12 4.97 8.90
C GLY A 108 -19.10 4.31 7.98
N MET A 109 -19.54 3.40 7.12
CA MET A 109 -18.67 2.70 6.17
C MET A 109 -18.03 3.66 5.15
N ARG A 110 -18.78 4.67 4.66
CA ARG A 110 -18.22 5.71 3.79
C ARG A 110 -17.13 6.53 4.49
N ALA A 111 -17.35 6.87 5.77
CA ALA A 111 -16.36 7.60 6.56
C ALA A 111 -15.10 6.77 6.82
N SER A 112 -15.26 5.48 7.12
CA SER A 112 -14.16 4.50 7.22
C SER A 112 -13.39 4.42 5.90
N LEU A 113 -14.09 4.21 4.78
CA LEU A 113 -13.47 4.11 3.45
C LEU A 113 -12.63 5.35 3.11
N ARG A 114 -13.17 6.53 3.38
CA ARG A 114 -12.44 7.79 3.19
C ARG A 114 -11.17 7.85 4.05
N THR A 115 -11.27 7.49 5.33
CA THR A 115 -10.14 7.51 6.27
C THR A 115 -9.03 6.57 5.83
N HIS A 116 -9.37 5.35 5.43
CA HIS A 116 -8.41 4.36 4.95
C HIS A 116 -7.83 4.70 3.57
N SER A 117 -8.64 5.27 2.68
CA SER A 117 -8.17 5.80 1.40
C SER A 117 -7.17 6.95 1.58
N ASP A 118 -7.48 7.93 2.43
CA ASP A 118 -6.57 9.04 2.74
C ASP A 118 -5.25 8.54 3.35
N THR A 119 -5.33 7.56 4.25
CA THR A 119 -4.14 6.91 4.83
C THR A 119 -3.32 6.17 3.78
N TYR A 120 -3.98 5.39 2.92
CA TYR A 120 -3.32 4.68 1.81
C TYR A 120 -2.58 5.64 0.88
N PHE A 121 -3.20 6.76 0.48
CA PHE A 121 -2.57 7.73 -0.41
C PHE A 121 -1.44 8.52 0.26
N LYS A 122 -1.55 8.76 1.57
CA LYS A 122 -0.45 9.33 2.36
C LYS A 122 0.75 8.39 2.38
N ASP A 123 0.54 7.12 2.70
CA ASP A 123 1.61 6.11 2.72
C ASP A 123 2.18 5.90 1.31
N LEU A 124 1.35 5.93 0.27
CA LEU A 124 1.80 5.89 -1.13
C LEU A 124 2.67 7.09 -1.49
N ALA A 125 2.34 8.29 -1.02
CA ALA A 125 3.19 9.48 -1.22
C ALA A 125 4.56 9.34 -0.54
N ASN A 126 4.63 8.70 0.63
CA ASN A 126 5.89 8.40 1.31
C ASN A 126 6.75 7.41 0.50
N ILE A 127 6.14 6.33 0.00
CA ILE A 127 6.83 5.35 -0.86
C ILE A 127 7.39 6.05 -2.12
N LYS A 128 6.60 6.93 -2.74
CA LYS A 128 7.05 7.76 -3.88
C LYS A 128 8.27 8.59 -3.52
N MET A 129 8.26 9.19 -2.32
CA MET A 129 9.38 9.99 -1.84
C MET A 129 10.64 9.13 -1.71
N TYR A 130 10.57 7.97 -1.05
CA TYR A 130 11.71 7.04 -0.93
C TYR A 130 12.19 6.47 -2.28
N ALA A 131 11.29 6.35 -3.25
CA ALA A 131 11.59 5.89 -4.60
C ALA A 131 12.22 6.97 -5.51
N THR A 132 12.11 8.24 -5.16
CA THR A 132 12.49 9.35 -6.05
C THR A 132 13.45 10.37 -5.44
N GLN A 133 13.57 10.41 -4.12
CA GLN A 133 14.49 11.23 -3.36
C GLN A 133 15.33 10.31 -2.49
N ASP A 134 16.64 10.40 -2.64
CA ASP A 134 17.54 9.53 -1.90
C ASP A 134 18.04 10.30 -0.66
N ARG A 135 17.24 10.26 0.40
CA ARG A 135 17.66 10.67 1.75
C ARG A 135 18.34 9.47 2.42
N ASP A 136 18.78 9.61 3.68
CA ASP A 136 19.48 8.53 4.44
C ASP A 136 18.73 7.18 4.50
N GLN A 137 17.45 7.14 4.12
CA GLN A 137 16.59 5.95 4.08
C GLN A 137 15.98 5.68 2.69
N GLY A 138 16.53 6.26 1.63
CA GLY A 138 16.04 6.00 0.27
C GLY A 138 16.37 4.59 -0.20
N TYR A 139 15.48 3.99 -1.00
CA TYR A 139 15.60 2.59 -1.43
C TYR A 139 16.88 2.32 -2.22
N PHE A 140 17.39 3.33 -2.94
CA PHE A 140 18.59 3.16 -3.74
C PHE A 140 19.87 3.38 -2.93
N THR A 141 19.86 4.25 -1.92
CA THR A 141 20.92 4.30 -0.90
C THR A 141 21.08 2.92 -0.26
N GLU A 142 19.98 2.28 0.13
CA GLU A 142 19.99 0.93 0.70
C GLU A 142 20.57 -0.09 -0.30
N ALA A 143 20.15 -0.03 -1.56
CA ALA A 143 20.66 -0.92 -2.61
C ALA A 143 22.16 -0.71 -2.92
N MET A 144 22.68 0.51 -2.70
CA MET A 144 24.09 0.86 -2.91
C MET A 144 24.95 0.65 -1.65
N SER A 145 24.35 0.36 -0.50
CA SER A 145 25.02 0.31 0.82
C SER A 145 26.30 -0.53 0.81
N LYS A 146 26.23 -1.77 0.31
CA LYS A 146 27.39 -2.66 0.21
C LYS A 146 28.52 -2.06 -0.65
N CYS A 147 28.18 -1.39 -1.76
CA CYS A 147 29.17 -0.75 -2.62
C CYS A 147 29.89 0.39 -1.88
N TYR A 148 29.15 1.19 -1.09
CA TYR A 148 29.74 2.22 -0.25
C TYR A 148 30.65 1.63 0.82
N SER A 149 30.19 0.62 1.58
CA SER A 149 31.01 -0.06 2.59
C SER A 149 32.31 -0.61 2.00
N ASP A 150 32.24 -1.33 0.88
CA ASP A 150 33.42 -1.88 0.19
C ASP A 150 34.40 -0.76 -0.26
N CYS A 151 33.90 0.45 -0.55
CA CYS A 151 34.73 1.61 -0.91
C CYS A 151 35.29 2.36 0.31
N GLN A 152 34.63 2.30 1.46
CA GLN A 152 35.09 2.93 2.72
C GLN A 152 36.31 2.19 3.28
N GLU A 153 36.35 0.87 3.10
CA GLU A 153 37.47 0.00 3.50
C GLU A 153 38.70 0.12 2.58
N ASP A 154 38.57 0.77 1.41
CA ASP A 154 39.65 0.94 0.45
C ASP A 154 40.56 2.15 0.79
N GLY A 155 41.83 2.09 0.37
CA GLY A 155 42.81 3.14 0.62
C GLY A 155 44.06 3.07 -0.26
N GLY A 156 44.91 4.10 -0.14
CA GLY A 156 46.21 4.14 -0.81
C GLY A 156 46.18 4.58 -2.29
N PRO A 157 47.32 4.42 -2.99
CA PRO A 157 47.45 4.86 -4.39
C PRO A 157 46.40 4.21 -5.30
N GLY A 158 45.81 5.01 -6.19
CA GLY A 158 44.78 4.53 -7.13
C GLY A 158 43.37 4.39 -6.55
N TYR A 159 43.12 4.78 -5.28
CA TYR A 159 41.81 4.75 -4.62
C TYR A 159 40.67 5.26 -5.52
N LYS A 160 40.83 6.47 -6.07
CA LYS A 160 39.83 7.11 -6.94
C LYS A 160 39.45 6.21 -8.12
N SER A 161 40.43 5.63 -8.81
CA SER A 161 40.17 4.77 -9.96
C SER A 161 39.37 3.55 -9.56
N ARG A 162 39.74 2.88 -8.45
CA ARG A 162 39.03 1.68 -7.98
C ARG A 162 37.60 1.97 -7.57
N VAL A 163 37.35 3.05 -6.82
CA VAL A 163 36.00 3.48 -6.43
C VAL A 163 35.13 3.75 -7.65
N LEU A 164 35.63 4.52 -8.62
CA LEU A 164 34.87 4.82 -9.84
C LEU A 164 34.60 3.57 -10.68
N THR A 165 35.54 2.63 -10.75
CA THR A 165 35.32 1.33 -11.38
C THR A 165 34.23 0.53 -10.67
N ARG A 166 34.21 0.49 -9.33
CA ARG A 166 33.14 -0.19 -8.57
C ARG A 166 31.78 0.45 -8.82
N PHE A 167 31.70 1.79 -8.83
CA PHE A 167 30.44 2.46 -9.18
C PHE A 167 30.00 2.19 -10.61
N ASP A 168 30.91 2.20 -11.59
CA ASP A 168 30.55 1.87 -12.97
C ASP A 168 30.03 0.43 -13.09
N GLN A 169 30.68 -0.52 -12.39
CA GLN A 169 30.24 -1.91 -12.34
C GLN A 169 28.85 -2.06 -11.72
N ILE A 170 28.62 -1.52 -10.51
CA ILE A 170 27.36 -1.70 -9.79
C ILE A 170 26.18 -1.09 -10.53
N VAL A 171 26.32 0.13 -11.09
CA VAL A 171 25.22 0.78 -11.85
C VAL A 171 25.00 0.16 -13.23
N SER A 172 25.90 -0.71 -13.67
CA SER A 172 25.79 -1.46 -14.92
C SER A 172 25.23 -2.87 -14.72
N LEU A 173 25.19 -3.37 -13.48
CA LEU A 173 24.65 -4.68 -13.17
C LEU A 173 23.23 -4.82 -13.70
N GLN A 174 22.97 -6.00 -14.25
CA GLN A 174 21.65 -6.45 -14.68
C GLN A 174 21.20 -7.60 -13.76
N GLY A 175 19.90 -7.85 -13.73
CA GLY A 175 19.32 -8.94 -12.94
C GLY A 175 19.11 -8.59 -11.46
N PRO A 176 18.93 -9.60 -10.59
CA PRO A 176 18.47 -9.41 -9.21
C PRO A 176 19.41 -8.57 -8.33
N ALA A 177 20.73 -8.70 -8.54
CA ALA A 177 21.72 -7.94 -7.78
C ALA A 177 21.88 -6.47 -8.24
N SER A 178 21.17 -6.06 -9.30
CA SER A 178 21.21 -4.68 -9.77
C SER A 178 20.52 -3.77 -8.75
N PRO A 179 21.12 -2.61 -8.39
CA PRO A 179 20.47 -1.67 -7.47
C PRO A 179 19.15 -1.12 -8.03
N PHE A 180 18.97 -1.11 -9.35
CA PHE A 180 17.71 -0.74 -9.98
C PHE A 180 16.62 -1.82 -9.86
N THR A 181 17.01 -3.09 -9.87
CA THR A 181 16.07 -4.19 -9.62
C THR A 181 15.64 -4.19 -8.16
N ILE A 182 16.59 -4.06 -7.23
CA ILE A 182 16.32 -3.96 -5.79
C ILE A 182 15.39 -2.77 -5.50
N LEU A 183 15.64 -1.60 -6.11
CA LEU A 183 14.75 -0.44 -6.03
C LEU A 183 13.32 -0.79 -6.48
N GLY A 184 13.17 -1.43 -7.64
CA GLY A 184 11.87 -1.82 -8.19
C GLY A 184 11.13 -2.83 -7.30
N GLU A 185 11.83 -3.84 -6.82
CA GLU A 185 11.30 -4.85 -5.90
C GLU A 185 10.84 -4.21 -4.59
N ARG A 186 11.62 -3.25 -4.05
CA ARG A 186 11.26 -2.57 -2.82
C ARG A 186 10.03 -1.69 -2.98
N ILE A 187 9.94 -0.95 -4.08
CA ILE A 187 8.72 -0.19 -4.43
C ILE A 187 7.52 -1.13 -4.49
N ALA A 188 7.63 -2.25 -5.21
CA ALA A 188 6.54 -3.20 -5.35
C ALA A 188 6.11 -3.80 -4.00
N ALA A 189 7.07 -4.19 -3.17
CA ALA A 189 6.83 -4.74 -1.84
C ALA A 189 6.10 -3.73 -0.93
N ASP A 190 6.58 -2.49 -0.87
CA ASP A 190 5.97 -1.48 0.02
C ASP A 190 4.60 -1.01 -0.50
N VAL A 191 4.39 -0.93 -1.82
CA VAL A 191 3.05 -0.68 -2.40
C VAL A 191 2.09 -1.83 -2.08
N SER A 192 2.53 -3.08 -2.22
CA SER A 192 1.74 -4.27 -1.89
C SER A 192 1.35 -4.27 -0.41
N LYS A 193 2.32 -4.06 0.47
CA LYS A 193 2.11 -3.98 1.93
C LYS A 193 1.14 -2.87 2.32
N ASN A 194 1.25 -1.69 1.69
CA ASN A 194 0.33 -0.58 1.93
C ASN A 194 -1.11 -0.93 1.49
N ALA A 195 -1.27 -1.55 0.31
CA ALA A 195 -2.57 -1.99 -0.19
C ALA A 195 -3.20 -3.06 0.73
N GLN A 196 -2.41 -4.04 1.17
CA GLN A 196 -2.86 -5.10 2.08
C GLN A 196 -3.30 -4.53 3.44
N LYS A 197 -2.49 -3.67 4.05
CA LYS A 197 -2.82 -3.00 5.32
C LYS A 197 -4.17 -2.28 5.24
N CYS A 198 -4.39 -1.53 4.16
CA CYS A 198 -5.66 -0.84 3.92
C CYS A 198 -6.82 -1.81 3.72
N ALA A 199 -6.62 -2.87 2.93
CA ALA A 199 -7.66 -3.87 2.67
C ALA A 199 -8.09 -4.62 3.94
N LEU A 200 -7.15 -5.02 4.79
CA LEU A 200 -7.45 -5.69 6.07
C LEU A 200 -8.26 -4.79 7.01
N ALA A 201 -7.88 -3.52 7.14
CA ALA A 201 -8.60 -2.57 7.98
C ALA A 201 -10.03 -2.33 7.46
N LEU A 202 -10.21 -2.24 6.14
CA LEU A 202 -11.54 -2.10 5.53
C LEU A 202 -12.42 -3.35 5.72
N LEU A 203 -11.83 -4.55 5.66
CA LEU A 203 -12.57 -5.77 5.94
C LEU A 203 -13.03 -5.86 7.38
N GLU A 204 -12.18 -5.44 8.33
CA GLU A 204 -12.54 -5.40 9.74
C GLU A 204 -13.72 -4.45 9.98
N ASP A 205 -13.65 -3.23 9.42
CA ASP A 205 -14.74 -2.25 9.51
C ASP A 205 -16.03 -2.77 8.84
N PHE A 206 -15.89 -3.50 7.74
CA PHE A 206 -17.03 -4.10 7.05
C PHE A 206 -17.66 -5.23 7.86
N ASP A 207 -16.87 -6.11 8.46
CA ASP A 207 -17.37 -7.18 9.34
C ASP A 207 -18.06 -6.60 10.59
N GLN A 208 -17.48 -5.58 11.21
CA GLN A 208 -18.11 -4.85 12.32
C GLN A 208 -19.45 -4.23 11.90
N THR A 209 -19.52 -3.68 10.70
CA THR A 209 -20.76 -3.13 10.13
C THR A 209 -21.83 -4.21 9.97
N LEU A 210 -21.51 -5.35 9.34
CA LEU A 210 -22.44 -6.47 9.17
C LEU A 210 -22.89 -7.05 10.51
N ASN A 211 -21.97 -7.23 11.46
CA ASN A 211 -22.28 -7.69 12.81
C ASN A 211 -23.23 -6.73 13.54
N THR A 212 -23.06 -5.42 13.34
CA THR A 212 -23.94 -4.40 13.92
C THR A 212 -25.33 -4.47 13.31
N ILE A 213 -25.43 -4.60 11.98
CA ILE A 213 -26.71 -4.78 11.29
C ILE A 213 -27.44 -6.01 11.82
N ARG A 214 -26.73 -7.13 11.95
CA ARG A 214 -27.27 -8.38 12.49
C ARG A 214 -27.78 -8.22 13.93
N LYS A 215 -26.99 -7.65 14.83
CA LYS A 215 -27.41 -7.44 16.23
C LYS A 215 -28.65 -6.55 16.34
N ASN A 216 -28.75 -5.51 15.52
CA ASN A 216 -29.93 -4.64 15.49
C ASN A 216 -31.16 -5.38 14.97
N PHE A 217 -30.98 -6.22 13.95
CA PHE A 217 -32.05 -7.06 13.43
C PHE A 217 -32.52 -8.09 14.49
N ASP A 218 -31.59 -8.80 15.15
CA ASP A 218 -31.88 -9.75 16.23
C ASP A 218 -32.63 -9.06 17.39
N ALA A 219 -32.22 -7.83 17.75
CA ALA A 219 -32.87 -7.05 18.80
C ALA A 219 -34.30 -6.61 18.42
N MET A 220 -34.55 -6.29 17.14
CA MET A 220 -35.89 -5.99 16.65
C MET A 220 -36.83 -7.20 16.77
N ILE A 221 -36.31 -8.38 16.50
CA ILE A 221 -37.03 -9.65 16.63
C ILE A 221 -37.34 -9.97 18.10
N ALA A 222 -36.35 -9.81 18.99
CA ALA A 222 -36.45 -10.18 20.39
C ALA A 222 -37.41 -9.28 21.21
N GLN A 223 -37.77 -8.10 20.71
CA GLN A 223 -38.68 -7.16 21.37
C GLN A 223 -40.18 -7.49 21.18
N ARG A 224 -40.52 -8.55 20.45
CA ARG A 224 -41.90 -9.04 20.30
C ARG A 224 -42.19 -10.24 21.20
N ASP A 225 -43.43 -10.34 21.69
CA ASP A 225 -43.95 -11.59 22.23
C ASP A 225 -43.79 -12.70 21.15
N PRO A 226 -43.25 -13.88 21.51
CA PRO A 226 -42.97 -14.93 20.56
C PRO A 226 -44.28 -15.45 19.92
N ASP A 227 -44.50 -15.09 18.65
CA ASP A 227 -45.50 -15.71 17.79
C ASP A 227 -44.85 -16.92 17.10
N PRO A 228 -45.32 -18.17 17.35
CA PRO A 228 -44.77 -19.38 16.75
C PRO A 228 -44.79 -19.38 15.21
N THR A 229 -45.62 -18.54 14.58
CA THR A 229 -45.68 -18.42 13.11
C THR A 229 -44.55 -17.56 12.52
N GLU A 230 -43.84 -16.78 13.33
CA GLU A 230 -42.71 -15.93 12.90
C GLU A 230 -41.35 -16.68 12.90
N GLU A 231 -41.24 -17.82 13.57
CA GLU A 231 -39.96 -18.53 13.79
C GLU A 231 -39.26 -19.02 12.50
N PRO A 232 -39.97 -19.54 11.48
CA PRO A 232 -39.36 -19.92 10.20
C PRO A 232 -38.75 -18.72 9.46
N ILE A 233 -39.35 -17.54 9.61
CA ILE A 233 -38.92 -16.30 8.97
C ILE A 233 -37.67 -15.75 9.65
N ARG A 234 -37.62 -15.84 10.99
CA ARG A 234 -36.44 -15.49 11.80
C ARG A 234 -35.24 -16.35 11.39
N GLU A 235 -35.44 -17.64 11.17
CA GLU A 235 -34.38 -18.57 10.76
C GLU A 235 -33.90 -18.33 9.31
N GLU A 236 -34.80 -18.09 8.37
CA GLU A 236 -34.42 -17.85 6.96
C GLU A 236 -33.59 -16.57 6.77
N LEU A 237 -33.88 -15.56 7.58
CA LEU A 237 -33.20 -14.27 7.59
C LEU A 237 -31.84 -14.36 8.29
N ARG A 238 -31.76 -15.18 9.35
CA ARG A 238 -30.49 -15.60 9.98
C ARG A 238 -29.60 -16.32 8.97
N ILE A 239 -30.14 -17.23 8.16
CA ILE A 239 -29.42 -17.95 7.10
C ILE A 239 -28.91 -16.98 6.02
N TYR A 240 -29.74 -16.05 5.54
CA TYR A 240 -29.33 -15.06 4.53
C TYR A 240 -28.16 -14.18 5.02
N MET A 241 -28.23 -13.73 6.27
CA MET A 241 -27.17 -12.92 6.88
C MET A 241 -25.88 -13.72 7.10
N LEU A 242 -25.98 -14.97 7.58
CA LEU A 242 -24.83 -15.87 7.75
C LEU A 242 -24.13 -16.16 6.41
N ALA A 243 -24.88 -16.34 5.32
CA ALA A 243 -24.31 -16.55 4.00
C ALA A 243 -23.48 -15.35 3.52
N LYS A 244 -23.93 -14.12 3.79
CA LYS A 244 -23.16 -12.90 3.48
C LYS A 244 -21.91 -12.74 4.34
N GLN A 245 -21.96 -13.14 5.62
CA GLN A 245 -20.78 -13.18 6.49
C GLN A 245 -19.73 -14.18 5.99
N GLY A 246 -20.15 -15.36 5.52
CA GLY A 246 -19.24 -16.34 4.92
C GLY A 246 -18.44 -15.79 3.74
N SER A 247 -19.08 -15.00 2.86
CA SER A 247 -18.40 -14.35 1.74
C SER A 247 -17.33 -13.34 2.16
N VAL A 248 -17.52 -12.65 3.30
CA VAL A 248 -16.52 -11.71 3.85
C VAL A 248 -15.32 -12.46 4.43
N GLN A 249 -15.59 -13.56 5.12
CA GLN A 249 -14.55 -14.43 5.68
C GLN A 249 -13.67 -15.04 4.59
N GLU A 250 -14.23 -15.48 3.47
CA GLU A 250 -13.46 -15.97 2.31
C GLU A 250 -12.53 -14.91 1.70
N ILE A 251 -12.97 -13.64 1.66
CA ILE A 251 -12.14 -12.54 1.15
C ILE A 251 -10.99 -12.27 2.12
N ARG A 252 -11.26 -12.31 3.43
CA ARG A 252 -10.23 -12.17 4.47
C ARG A 252 -9.16 -13.26 4.36
N GLU A 253 -9.56 -14.52 4.26
CA GLU A 253 -8.63 -15.65 4.12
C GLU A 253 -7.76 -15.54 2.87
N LYS A 254 -8.33 -15.08 1.74
CA LYS A 254 -7.56 -14.83 0.51
C LYS A 254 -6.51 -13.73 0.70
N LEU A 255 -6.78 -12.71 1.50
CA LEU A 255 -5.80 -11.65 1.80
C LEU A 255 -4.71 -12.11 2.79
N GLU A 256 -5.06 -12.93 3.79
CA GLU A 256 -4.11 -13.52 4.74
C GLU A 256 -3.13 -14.51 4.05
N VAL A 257 -3.59 -15.26 3.05
CA VAL A 257 -2.70 -16.14 2.25
C VAL A 257 -1.67 -15.33 1.45
N ILE A 258 -2.02 -14.13 1.00
CA ILE A 258 -1.10 -13.23 0.30
C ILE A 258 -0.04 -12.69 1.28
N GLN A 259 -0.42 -12.39 2.53
CA GLN A 259 0.50 -11.97 3.60
C GLN A 259 1.60 -13.01 3.85
N ASN A 260 1.23 -14.29 3.91
CA ASN A 260 2.19 -15.37 4.19
C ASN A 260 3.14 -15.63 3.00
N LYS A 261 2.67 -15.53 1.74
CA LYS A 261 3.52 -15.76 0.56
C LYS A 261 4.65 -14.74 0.40
N ASP A 262 4.47 -13.52 0.88
CA ASP A 262 5.52 -12.49 0.86
C ASP A 262 6.57 -12.70 1.97
N GLU A 263 6.27 -13.45 3.04
CA GLU A 263 7.23 -13.80 4.09
C GLU A 263 8.16 -14.98 3.70
N TYR A 264 7.72 -15.88 2.79
CA TYR A 264 8.51 -17.03 2.32
C TYR A 264 9.53 -16.71 1.21
N LYS A 265 9.74 -15.44 0.87
CA LYS A 265 10.76 -14.99 -0.11
C LYS A 265 11.98 -14.29 0.52
N LYS A 266 12.18 -14.43 1.84
CA LYS A 266 13.44 -14.07 2.51
C LYS A 266 14.45 -15.22 2.44
#